data_AF-U6KYT8-F1
#
_entry.id   AF-U6KYT8-F1
#
_cell.length_a   1.000
_cell.length_b   1.000
_cell.length_c   1.000
_cell.angle_alpha   90.00
_cell.angle_beta   90.00
_cell.angle_gamma   90.00
#
_symmetry.space_group_name_H-M   'P 1'
#
loop_
_entity.id
_entity.type
_entity.pdbx_description
1 polymer ?
#
loop_
_entity_poly.entity_id
_entity_poly.type
_entity_poly.pdbx_seq_one_letter_code
_entity_poly.pdbx_strand_id
1 'polypeptide(L)'
;MEPGMAEFFRQFASQMALGLVHTSQRSVGYEDGKNMRNFLDLVELDFIERGLEERQWGEELKRYLTGDALGYWLYLCRTGVPLTDWEQLRQRFCAQFCNMTKERMKVMIAENVWRGDHHAYSARFATIVAQGVSIAPDLLVGYYLANLPVEIYREITQGGTRKFADWQEAAAALATTAAPWRDS
;
A
#
# COMPACT_ATOMS: atom_id res chain seq x y z
N MET A 1 41.16 -21.47 19.23
CA MET A 1 39.79 -20.92 19.13
C MET A 1 39.26 -20.83 20.55
N GLU A 2 38.94 -19.62 21.03
CA GLU A 2 38.60 -19.42 22.44
C GLU A 2 37.28 -20.12 22.81
N PRO A 3 37.18 -20.75 24.00
CA PRO A 3 36.01 -21.52 24.40
C PRO A 3 34.70 -20.72 24.40
N GLY A 4 34.75 -19.40 24.63
CA GLY A 4 33.57 -18.53 24.57
C GLY A 4 32.98 -18.36 23.16
N MET A 5 33.80 -18.47 22.11
CA MET A 5 33.31 -18.36 20.73
C MET A 5 32.52 -19.60 20.31
N ALA A 6 32.91 -20.79 20.79
CA ALA A 6 32.22 -22.03 20.50
C ALA A 6 30.82 -22.07 21.14
N GLU A 7 30.66 -21.51 22.34
CA GLU A 7 29.39 -21.42 23.03
C GLU A 7 28.45 -20.39 22.37
N PHE A 8 29.01 -19.26 21.91
CA PHE A 8 28.28 -18.27 21.11
C PHE A 8 27.70 -18.89 19.82
N PHE A 9 28.51 -19.61 19.04
CA PHE A 9 28.02 -20.26 17.83
C PHE A 9 26.98 -21.34 18.11
N ARG A 10 27.07 -22.03 19.26
CA ARG A 10 26.11 -23.07 19.65
C ARG A 10 24.77 -22.47 20.07
N GLN A 11 24.76 -21.32 20.77
CA GLN A 11 23.54 -20.56 21.07
C GLN A 11 22.94 -19.92 19.81
N PHE A 12 23.77 -19.40 18.92
CA PHE A 12 23.31 -18.81 17.67
C PHE A 12 22.67 -19.87 16.76
N ALA A 13 23.28 -21.05 16.67
CA ALA A 13 22.73 -22.18 15.95
C ALA A 13 21.44 -22.72 16.59
N SER A 14 21.30 -22.70 17.92
CA SER A 14 20.07 -23.13 18.58
C SER A 14 18.91 -22.15 18.36
N GLN A 15 19.19 -20.85 18.32
CA GLN A 15 18.20 -19.83 17.96
C GLN A 15 17.73 -19.95 16.51
N MET A 16 18.66 -20.26 15.59
CA MET A 16 18.35 -20.53 14.18
C MET A 16 17.56 -21.83 13.99
N ALA A 17 17.89 -22.90 14.73
CA ALA A 17 17.21 -24.19 14.67
C ALA A 17 15.80 -24.17 15.31
N LEU A 18 15.57 -23.25 16.26
CA LEU A 18 14.25 -23.03 16.87
C LEU A 18 13.31 -22.17 16.01
N GLY A 19 13.73 -21.77 14.80
CA GLY A 19 12.87 -20.98 13.90
C GLY A 19 12.48 -19.63 14.49
N LEU A 20 13.18 -19.15 15.53
CA LEU A 20 13.06 -17.79 16.05
C LEU A 20 13.83 -16.84 15.13
N VAL A 21 13.53 -16.90 13.84
CA VAL A 21 13.57 -15.70 13.04
C VAL A 21 12.54 -14.81 13.73
N HIS A 22 13.03 -13.86 14.52
CA HIS A 22 12.25 -12.71 14.90
C HIS A 22 12.01 -11.96 13.58
N THR A 23 11.12 -12.48 12.75
CA THR A 23 10.44 -11.68 11.75
C THR A 23 9.83 -10.59 12.61
N SER A 24 10.28 -9.37 12.41
CA SER A 24 9.66 -8.21 13.02
C SER A 24 8.23 -8.20 12.50
N GLN A 25 7.35 -8.95 13.16
CA GLN A 25 5.97 -9.16 12.75
C GLN A 25 5.38 -7.75 12.73
N ARG A 26 5.11 -7.26 11.52
CA ARG A 26 4.71 -5.88 11.33
C ARG A 26 3.36 -5.77 12.01
N SER A 27 3.31 -5.15 13.19
CA SER A 27 2.10 -5.16 14.01
C SER A 27 0.97 -4.49 13.23
N VAL A 28 -0.05 -5.24 12.87
CA VAL A 28 -1.26 -4.69 12.26
C VAL A 28 -1.95 -3.82 13.30
N GLY A 29 -2.15 -2.55 12.98
CA GLY A 29 -2.84 -1.59 13.85
C GLY A 29 -4.36 -1.79 13.83
N TYR A 30 -5.05 -1.07 14.71
CA TYR A 30 -6.51 -1.01 14.69
C TYR A 30 -7.00 -0.09 13.58
N GLU A 31 -8.04 -0.50 12.85
CA GLU A 31 -8.62 0.25 11.74
C GLU A 31 -10.09 0.64 12.02
N ASP A 32 -10.45 1.89 11.72
CA ASP A 32 -11.78 2.46 11.94
C ASP A 32 -12.62 2.55 10.65
N GLY A 33 -12.02 2.33 9.48
CA GLY A 33 -12.66 2.39 8.16
C GLY A 33 -11.99 3.37 7.19
N LYS A 34 -11.14 4.28 7.67
CA LYS A 34 -10.51 5.32 6.84
C LYS A 34 -9.53 4.78 5.80
N ASN A 35 -8.86 3.66 6.10
CA ASN A 35 -7.86 3.07 5.21
C ASN A 35 -8.16 1.60 4.88
N MET A 36 -9.45 1.26 4.80
CA MET A 36 -9.95 -0.11 4.75
C MET A 36 -9.28 -0.99 3.69
N ARG A 37 -9.03 -0.50 2.46
CA ARG A 37 -8.41 -1.33 1.42
C ARG A 37 -6.99 -1.76 1.78
N ASN A 38 -6.11 -0.81 2.08
CA ASN A 38 -4.72 -1.10 2.42
C ASN A 38 -4.63 -1.91 3.72
N PHE A 39 -5.54 -1.66 4.66
CA PHE A 39 -5.65 -2.43 5.89
C PHE A 39 -6.01 -3.90 5.62
N LEU A 40 -7.01 -4.18 4.77
CA LEU A 40 -7.38 -5.55 4.42
C LEU A 40 -6.24 -6.29 3.71
N ASP A 41 -5.49 -5.61 2.83
CA ASP A 41 -4.29 -6.18 2.20
C ASP A 41 -3.23 -6.56 3.25
N LEU A 42 -3.01 -5.70 4.24
CA LEU A 42 -2.04 -5.96 5.32
C LEU A 42 -2.49 -7.10 6.25
N VAL A 43 -3.78 -7.16 6.59
CA VAL A 43 -4.37 -8.22 7.42
C VAL A 43 -4.28 -9.57 6.73
N GLU A 44 -4.55 -9.62 5.42
CA GLU A 44 -4.42 -10.84 4.62
C GLU A 44 -3.00 -11.40 4.67
N LEU A 45 -2.00 -10.53 4.54
CA LEU A 45 -0.59 -10.93 4.70
C LEU A 45 -0.30 -11.47 6.12
N ASP A 46 -0.76 -10.81 7.18
CA ASP A 46 -0.61 -11.31 8.56
C ASP A 46 -1.26 -12.69 8.75
N PHE A 47 -2.44 -12.90 8.17
CA PHE A 47 -3.13 -14.19 8.27
C PHE A 47 -2.41 -15.31 7.53
N ILE A 48 -1.87 -15.02 6.34
CA ILE A 48 -1.02 -15.95 5.59
C ILE A 48 0.25 -16.28 6.37
N GLU A 49 0.93 -15.26 6.91
CA GLU A 49 2.15 -15.44 7.71
C GLU A 49 1.90 -16.27 8.98
N ARG A 50 0.71 -16.14 9.58
CA ARG A 50 0.27 -16.93 10.74
C ARG A 50 -0.24 -18.33 10.38
N GLY A 51 -0.36 -18.67 9.10
CA GLY A 51 -0.85 -19.96 8.63
C GLY A 51 -2.32 -20.24 8.98
N LEU A 52 -3.14 -19.18 9.08
CA LEU A 52 -4.57 -19.31 9.36
C LEU A 52 -5.32 -19.83 8.14
N GLU A 53 -6.33 -20.66 8.34
CA GLU A 53 -7.21 -21.09 7.26
C GLU A 53 -8.15 -19.94 6.86
N GLU A 54 -8.40 -19.75 5.56
CA GLU A 54 -9.21 -18.64 5.03
C GLU A 54 -10.59 -18.52 5.69
N ARG A 55 -11.24 -19.65 6.00
CA ARG A 55 -12.53 -19.70 6.70
C ARG A 55 -12.51 -19.06 8.09
N GLN A 56 -11.33 -18.88 8.70
CA GLN A 56 -11.14 -18.26 10.01
C GLN A 56 -10.85 -16.76 9.90
N TRP A 57 -10.45 -16.27 8.74
CA TRP A 57 -9.96 -14.90 8.56
C TRP A 57 -11.02 -13.86 8.91
N GLY A 58 -12.28 -14.07 8.50
CA GLY A 58 -13.35 -13.15 8.83
C GLY A 58 -13.67 -13.06 10.33
N GLU A 59 -13.46 -14.14 11.08
CA GLU A 59 -13.59 -14.14 12.55
C GLU A 59 -12.38 -13.52 13.24
N GLU A 60 -11.18 -13.72 12.71
CA GLU A 60 -9.95 -13.11 13.23
C GLU A 60 -9.90 -11.60 12.95
N LEU A 61 -10.51 -11.15 11.85
CA LEU A 61 -10.53 -9.74 11.43
C LEU A 61 -11.04 -8.81 12.56
N LYS A 62 -12.04 -9.24 13.33
CA LYS A 62 -12.63 -8.42 14.42
C LYS A 62 -11.62 -7.93 15.45
N ARG A 63 -10.50 -8.63 15.62
CA ARG A 63 -9.43 -8.27 16.57
C ARG A 63 -8.70 -6.98 16.18
N TYR A 64 -8.79 -6.60 14.91
CA TYR A 64 -8.10 -5.45 14.33
C TYR A 64 -9.05 -4.30 14.01
N LEU A 65 -10.36 -4.47 14.22
CA LEU A 65 -11.36 -3.46 13.92
C LEU A 65 -11.70 -2.62 15.15
N THR A 66 -11.92 -1.32 14.93
CA THR A 66 -12.46 -0.39 15.93
C THR A 66 -13.52 0.50 15.28
N GLY A 67 -14.22 1.30 16.10
CA GLY A 67 -15.18 2.30 15.63
C GLY A 67 -16.24 1.75 14.66
N ASP A 68 -16.45 2.46 13.56
CA ASP A 68 -17.47 2.14 12.56
C ASP A 68 -17.19 0.80 11.86
N ALA A 69 -15.93 0.48 11.60
CA ALA A 69 -15.54 -0.81 11.00
C ALA A 69 -15.92 -2.01 11.87
N LEU A 70 -15.70 -1.91 13.19
CA LEU A 70 -16.16 -2.94 14.14
C LEU A 70 -17.69 -2.99 14.19
N GLY A 71 -18.36 -1.84 14.16
CA GLY A 71 -19.82 -1.75 14.08
C GLY A 71 -20.39 -2.47 12.85
N TYR A 72 -19.76 -2.31 11.70
CA TYR A 72 -20.15 -2.99 10.46
C TYR A 72 -19.91 -4.49 10.52
N TRP A 73 -18.77 -4.94 11.08
CA TRP A 73 -18.52 -6.36 11.31
C TRP A 73 -19.63 -7.01 12.15
N LEU A 74 -20.00 -6.37 13.27
CA LEU A 74 -21.09 -6.84 14.15
C LEU A 74 -22.44 -6.87 13.43
N TYR A 75 -22.70 -5.93 12.52
CA TYR A 75 -23.90 -5.92 11.69
C TYR A 75 -23.94 -7.14 10.74
N LEU A 76 -22.82 -7.49 10.10
CA LEU A 76 -22.72 -8.68 9.23
C LEU A 76 -22.99 -9.96 10.03
N CYS A 77 -22.43 -10.09 11.24
CA CYS A 77 -22.72 -11.23 12.12
C CYS A 77 -24.21 -11.33 12.46
N ARG A 78 -24.84 -10.22 12.85
CA ARG A 78 -26.25 -10.19 13.26
C ARG A 78 -27.21 -10.51 12.11
N THR A 79 -26.82 -10.20 10.88
CA THR A 79 -27.64 -10.45 9.68
C THR A 79 -27.41 -11.83 9.07
N GLY A 80 -26.56 -12.66 9.70
CA GLY A 80 -26.31 -14.03 9.25
C GLY A 80 -25.48 -14.10 7.97
N VAL A 81 -24.76 -13.04 7.62
CA VAL A 81 -23.84 -13.05 6.48
C VAL A 81 -22.65 -13.95 6.82
N PRO A 82 -22.33 -14.96 5.99
CA PRO A 82 -21.17 -15.81 6.22
C PRO A 82 -19.87 -14.98 6.20
N LEU A 83 -19.05 -15.14 7.25
CA LEU A 83 -17.73 -14.51 7.35
C LEU A 83 -16.59 -15.40 6.83
N THR A 84 -16.92 -16.57 6.30
CA THR A 84 -15.95 -17.59 5.88
C THR A 84 -15.42 -17.38 4.46
N ASP A 85 -16.10 -16.57 3.65
CA ASP A 85 -15.68 -16.19 2.30
C ASP A 85 -14.94 -14.84 2.40
N TRP A 86 -13.61 -14.91 2.35
CA TRP A 86 -12.77 -13.74 2.58
C TRP A 86 -12.91 -12.71 1.47
N GLU A 87 -12.93 -13.13 0.20
CA GLU A 87 -13.07 -12.22 -0.93
C GLU A 87 -14.41 -11.48 -0.89
N GLN A 88 -15.51 -12.19 -0.58
CA GLN A 88 -16.80 -11.54 -0.41
C GLN A 88 -16.79 -10.56 0.78
N LEU A 89 -16.14 -10.92 1.90
CA LEU A 89 -16.03 -10.05 3.06
C LEU A 89 -15.25 -8.78 2.72
N ARG A 90 -14.10 -8.90 2.03
CA ARG A 90 -13.29 -7.78 1.53
C ARG A 90 -14.11 -6.84 0.66
N GLN A 91 -14.87 -7.39 -0.29
CA GLN A 91 -15.72 -6.60 -1.19
C GLN A 91 -16.79 -5.83 -0.41
N ARG A 92 -17.43 -6.44 0.59
CA ARG A 92 -18.44 -5.78 1.45
C ARG A 92 -17.85 -4.67 2.30
N PHE A 93 -16.68 -4.87 2.88
CA PHE A 93 -15.97 -3.83 3.64
C PHE A 93 -15.52 -2.69 2.73
N CYS A 94 -14.98 -3.00 1.56
CA CYS A 94 -14.62 -1.98 0.58
C CYS A 94 -15.84 -1.22 0.08
N ALA A 95 -16.97 -1.86 -0.18
CA ALA A 95 -18.20 -1.19 -0.60
C ALA A 95 -18.72 -0.21 0.48
N GLN A 96 -18.54 -0.54 1.76
CA GLN A 96 -19.00 0.28 2.87
C GLN A 96 -18.04 1.45 3.20
N PHE A 97 -16.73 1.22 3.13
CA PHE A 97 -15.73 2.15 3.66
C PHE A 97 -14.83 2.79 2.59
N CYS A 98 -14.64 2.14 1.44
CA CYS A 98 -13.86 2.71 0.33
C CYS A 98 -14.73 3.63 -0.52
N ASN A 99 -15.05 4.80 0.02
CA ASN A 99 -15.87 5.83 -0.65
C ASN A 99 -15.16 6.54 -1.82
N MET A 100 -13.88 6.25 -2.05
CA MET A 100 -13.12 6.86 -3.14
C MET A 100 -13.58 6.28 -4.49
N THR A 101 -14.43 7.02 -5.20
CA THR A 101 -14.85 6.65 -6.56
C THR A 101 -13.74 6.96 -7.57
N LYS A 102 -13.81 6.36 -8.76
CA LYS A 102 -12.91 6.68 -9.88
C LYS A 102 -12.99 8.17 -10.25
N GLU A 103 -14.19 8.73 -10.21
CA GLU A 103 -14.47 10.13 -10.51
C GLU A 103 -13.83 11.05 -9.46
N ARG A 104 -13.97 10.72 -8.16
CA ARG A 104 -13.33 11.50 -7.10
C ARG A 104 -11.81 11.41 -7.16
N MET A 105 -11.28 10.22 -7.43
CA MET A 105 -9.85 10.02 -7.64
C MET A 105 -9.32 10.87 -8.80
N LYS A 106 -10.04 10.92 -9.93
CA LYS A 106 -9.68 11.79 -11.07
C LYS A 106 -9.67 13.28 -10.69
N VAL A 107 -10.63 13.72 -9.89
CA VAL A 107 -10.67 15.11 -9.37
C VAL A 107 -9.43 15.38 -8.51
N MET A 108 -9.10 14.50 -7.57
CA MET A 108 -7.92 14.66 -6.71
C MET A 108 -6.61 14.62 -7.49
N ILE A 109 -6.52 13.77 -8.52
CA ILE A 109 -5.40 13.76 -9.46
C ILE A 109 -5.30 15.11 -10.14
N ALA A 110 -6.38 15.65 -10.72
CA ALA A 110 -6.38 16.93 -11.40
C ALA A 110 -6.01 18.11 -10.46
N GLU A 111 -6.39 18.02 -9.18
CA GLU A 111 -6.03 18.99 -8.14
C GLU A 111 -4.56 18.87 -7.69
N ASN A 112 -3.90 17.73 -7.94
CA ASN A 112 -2.48 17.54 -7.69
C ASN A 112 -1.64 18.24 -8.76
N VAL A 113 -1.68 19.56 -8.78
CA VAL A 113 -0.87 20.39 -9.68
C VAL A 113 0.59 20.45 -9.25
N TRP A 114 1.49 20.63 -10.22
CA TRP A 114 2.90 20.90 -9.96
C TRP A 114 3.11 22.18 -9.14
N ARG A 115 4.01 22.11 -8.14
CA ARG A 115 4.33 23.24 -7.25
C ARG A 115 5.84 23.48 -7.09
N GLY A 116 6.65 22.95 -8.00
CA GLY A 116 8.11 23.10 -7.98
C GLY A 116 8.88 22.06 -7.18
N ASP A 117 8.20 21.18 -6.44
CA ASP A 117 8.82 20.13 -5.63
C ASP A 117 8.38 18.75 -6.12
N HIS A 118 9.32 18.00 -6.69
CA HIS A 118 9.08 16.64 -7.19
C HIS A 118 8.74 15.66 -6.07
N HIS A 119 9.38 15.76 -4.92
CA HIS A 119 9.14 14.84 -3.81
C HIS A 119 7.72 15.03 -3.29
N ALA A 120 7.31 16.28 -3.03
CA ALA A 120 5.94 16.56 -2.58
C ALA A 120 4.89 16.22 -3.64
N TYR A 121 5.16 16.46 -4.92
CA TYR A 121 4.27 16.11 -6.02
C TYR A 121 4.02 14.60 -6.10
N SER A 122 5.10 13.81 -6.12
CA SER A 122 5.02 12.35 -6.18
C SER A 122 4.37 11.74 -4.94
N ALA A 123 4.65 12.29 -3.75
CA ALA A 123 4.07 11.79 -2.51
C ALA A 123 2.55 12.00 -2.43
N ARG A 124 2.06 13.16 -2.89
CA ARG A 124 0.60 13.41 -3.01
C ARG A 124 -0.04 12.47 -4.03
N PHE A 125 0.59 12.29 -5.19
CA PHE A 125 0.09 11.34 -6.19
C PHE A 125 0.02 9.91 -5.64
N ALA A 126 1.08 9.45 -4.96
CA ALA A 126 1.12 8.14 -4.31
C ALA A 126 -0.01 7.95 -3.30
N THR A 127 -0.30 8.99 -2.50
CA THR A 127 -1.39 8.98 -1.52
C THR A 127 -2.75 8.82 -2.22
N ILE A 128 -2.97 9.52 -3.34
CA ILE A 128 -4.20 9.41 -4.13
C ILE A 128 -4.35 8.02 -4.73
N VAL A 129 -3.28 7.45 -5.29
CA VAL A 129 -3.28 6.09 -5.87
C VAL A 129 -3.54 5.04 -4.79
N ALA A 130 -2.90 5.15 -3.63
CA ALA A 130 -3.06 4.19 -2.52
C ALA A 130 -4.47 4.22 -1.90
N GLN A 131 -5.16 5.36 -1.93
CA GLN A 131 -6.56 5.48 -1.45
C GLN A 131 -7.59 5.21 -2.58
N GLY A 132 -7.15 5.31 -3.83
CA GLY A 132 -7.97 5.28 -5.03
C GLY A 132 -8.44 3.89 -5.42
N VAL A 133 -9.28 3.81 -6.46
CA VAL A 133 -9.62 2.55 -7.13
C VAL A 133 -8.42 2.02 -7.92
N SER A 134 -8.38 0.70 -8.19
CA SER A 134 -7.39 0.13 -9.09
C SER A 134 -7.53 0.73 -10.49
N ILE A 135 -6.43 1.24 -11.03
CA ILE A 135 -6.32 1.83 -12.37
C ILE A 135 -5.12 1.20 -13.06
N ALA A 136 -5.25 0.93 -14.37
CA ALA A 136 -4.18 0.35 -15.16
C ALA A 136 -2.90 1.22 -15.10
N PRO A 137 -1.70 0.62 -15.01
CA PRO A 137 -0.45 1.36 -14.84
C PRO A 137 -0.19 2.42 -15.92
N ASP A 138 -0.53 2.13 -17.18
CA ASP A 138 -0.39 3.05 -18.31
C ASP A 138 -1.28 4.30 -18.17
N LEU A 139 -2.49 4.14 -17.66
CA LEU A 139 -3.36 5.28 -17.34
C LEU A 139 -2.82 6.10 -16.17
N LEU A 140 -2.24 5.46 -15.15
CA LEU A 140 -1.61 6.16 -14.03
C LEU A 140 -0.38 6.97 -14.49
N VAL A 141 0.43 6.42 -15.41
CA VAL A 141 1.51 7.17 -16.08
C VAL A 141 0.96 8.41 -16.78
N GLY A 142 -0.09 8.25 -17.58
CA GLY A 142 -0.74 9.36 -18.27
C GLY A 142 -1.22 10.45 -17.31
N TYR A 143 -1.91 10.07 -16.24
CA TYR A 143 -2.38 10.99 -15.21
C TYR A 143 -1.24 11.70 -14.47
N TYR A 144 -0.18 10.97 -14.15
CA TYR A 144 0.99 11.52 -13.47
C TYR A 144 1.71 12.56 -14.33
N LEU A 145 1.85 12.29 -15.63
CA LEU A 145 2.53 13.17 -16.57
C LEU A 145 1.69 14.39 -16.98
N ALA A 146 0.37 14.24 -17.07
CA ALA A 146 -0.54 15.28 -17.56
C ALA A 146 -0.59 16.55 -16.68
N ASN A 147 -0.25 16.45 -15.40
CA ASN A 147 -0.26 17.59 -14.47
C ASN A 147 1.11 18.26 -14.28
N LEU A 148 2.13 17.81 -15.04
CA LEU A 148 3.43 18.45 -15.08
C LEU A 148 3.43 19.61 -16.11
N PRO A 149 4.22 20.67 -15.88
CA PRO A 149 4.50 21.67 -16.91
C PRO A 149 5.03 21.03 -18.18
N VAL A 150 4.71 21.60 -19.35
CA VAL A 150 5.05 21.02 -20.65
C VAL A 150 6.57 20.87 -20.84
N GLU A 151 7.36 21.76 -20.24
CA GLU A 151 8.82 21.74 -20.26
C GLU A 151 9.35 20.48 -19.55
N ILE A 152 8.88 20.28 -18.30
CA ILE A 152 9.25 19.12 -17.47
C ILE A 152 8.76 17.83 -18.11
N TYR A 153 7.53 17.82 -18.61
CA TYR A 153 6.97 16.68 -19.35
C TYR A 153 7.86 16.29 -20.53
N ARG A 154 8.26 17.26 -21.37
CA ARG A 154 9.11 17.01 -22.56
C ARG A 154 10.47 16.49 -22.16
N GLU A 155 11.06 17.03 -21.11
CA GLU A 155 12.38 16.63 -20.63
C GLU A 155 12.37 15.17 -20.13
N ILE A 156 11.41 14.85 -19.25
CA ILE A 156 11.29 13.50 -18.68
C ILE A 156 10.97 12.45 -19.74
N THR A 157 10.06 12.78 -20.67
CA THR A 157 9.64 11.87 -21.74
C THR A 157 10.59 11.87 -22.94
N GLN A 158 11.65 12.69 -22.94
CA GLN A 158 12.55 12.89 -24.08
C GLN A 158 11.75 13.17 -25.38
N GLY A 159 10.81 14.11 -25.30
CA GLY A 159 9.91 14.45 -26.40
C GLY A 159 8.90 13.35 -26.76
N GLY A 160 8.55 12.47 -25.81
CA GLY A 160 7.61 11.35 -26.01
C GLY A 160 8.25 10.05 -26.48
N THR A 161 9.57 9.97 -26.59
CA THR A 161 10.29 8.75 -27.01
C THR A 161 10.50 7.77 -25.85
N ARG A 162 10.68 8.29 -24.63
CA ARG A 162 10.79 7.49 -23.42
C ARG A 162 9.40 7.05 -22.95
N LYS A 163 9.26 5.74 -22.74
CA LYS A 163 8.07 5.13 -22.12
C LYS A 163 8.38 4.75 -20.68
N PHE A 164 7.34 4.74 -19.86
CA PHE A 164 7.40 4.32 -18.47
C PHE A 164 6.49 3.11 -18.27
N ALA A 165 6.95 2.12 -17.52
CA ALA A 165 6.16 0.95 -17.17
C ALA A 165 5.05 1.30 -16.16
N ASP A 166 5.35 2.21 -15.22
CA ASP A 166 4.42 2.70 -14.21
C ASP A 166 4.74 4.16 -13.81
N TRP A 167 3.87 4.74 -12.98
CA TRP A 167 4.01 6.12 -12.55
C TRP A 167 5.20 6.32 -11.61
N GLN A 168 5.66 5.28 -10.91
CA GLN A 168 6.84 5.32 -10.05
C GLN A 168 8.13 5.48 -10.86
N GLU A 169 8.23 4.83 -12.03
CA GLU A 169 9.35 5.03 -12.95
C GLU A 169 9.36 6.46 -13.50
N ALA A 170 8.18 7.00 -13.85
CA ALA A 170 8.04 8.41 -14.23
C ALA A 170 8.42 9.36 -13.09
N ALA A 171 8.08 9.02 -11.84
CA ALA A 171 8.46 9.78 -10.65
C ALA A 171 9.96 9.75 -10.36
N ALA A 172 10.61 8.60 -10.57
CA ALA A 172 12.06 8.47 -10.46
C ALA A 172 12.77 9.32 -11.54
N ALA A 173 12.27 9.31 -12.77
CA ALA A 173 12.78 10.16 -13.84
C ALA A 173 12.62 11.65 -13.51
N LEU A 174 11.46 12.07 -13.00
CA LEU A 174 11.25 13.44 -12.52
C LEU A 174 12.28 13.84 -11.45
N ALA A 175 12.57 12.95 -10.49
CA ALA A 175 13.55 13.21 -9.45
C ALA A 175 14.97 13.39 -10.00
N THR A 176 15.33 12.64 -11.06
CA THR A 176 16.64 12.81 -11.73
C THR A 176 16.76 14.10 -12.52
N THR A 177 15.65 14.57 -13.11
CA THR A 177 15.58 15.82 -13.87
C THR A 177 15.56 17.05 -12.95
N ALA A 178 14.91 16.94 -11.79
CA ALA A 178 14.82 18.00 -10.79
C ALA A 178 16.03 18.06 -9.84
N ALA A 179 16.97 17.10 -9.94
CA ALA A 179 18.24 17.23 -9.24
C ALA A 179 18.90 18.54 -9.69
N PRO A 180 19.22 19.46 -8.75
CA PRO A 180 19.87 20.69 -9.13
C PRO A 180 21.14 20.29 -9.86
N TRP A 181 21.40 20.95 -11.00
CA TRP A 181 22.68 20.98 -11.67
C TRP A 181 23.78 20.77 -10.63
N ARG A 182 24.39 19.57 -10.59
CA ARG A 182 25.61 19.41 -9.80
C ARG A 182 26.56 20.43 -10.39
N ASP A 183 26.99 21.37 -9.56
CA ASP A 183 27.91 22.42 -9.95
C ASP A 183 29.09 21.82 -10.74
N SER A 184 29.29 22.39 -11.94
CA SER A 184 30.50 22.38 -12.77
C SER A 184 30.91 21.08 -13.47
#